data_AF-Q9AJG2-F1
#
_entry.id   AF-Q9AJG2-F1
#
_cell.length_a   1.000
_cell.length_b   1.000
_cell.length_c   1.000
_cell.angle_alpha   90.00
_cell.angle_beta   90.00
_cell.angle_gamma   90.00
#
_symmetry.space_group_name_H-M   'P 1'
#
loop_
_entity.id
_entity.type
_entity.pdbx_description
1 polymer ?
#
loop_
_entity_poly.entity_id
_entity_poly.type
_entity_poly.pdbx_seq_one_letter_code
_entity_poly.pdbx_strand_id
1 'polypeptide(L)'
;QGMPLGELIEWVKSDDNQQRGEMVLLIHGHRDSTEDTLPDEATRTLGILTKELPLKKAAALAAEIYSLKKNALYKWGLENLG
;
A
#
# COMPACT_ATOMS: atom_id res chain seq x y z
N GLN A 1 -13.99 -3.36 -19.34
CA GLN A 1 -12.56 -2.99 -19.48
C GLN A 1 -12.23 -2.04 -18.34
N GLY A 2 -11.20 -2.32 -17.55
CA GLY A 2 -10.76 -1.41 -16.48
C GLY A 2 -9.79 -0.36 -17.04
N MET A 3 -9.85 0.87 -16.54
CA MET A 3 -8.97 1.97 -16.93
C MET A 3 -8.67 2.87 -15.71
N PRO A 4 -7.56 3.63 -15.72
CA PRO A 4 -7.30 4.65 -14.70
C PRO A 4 -8.44 5.66 -14.62
N LEU A 5 -8.69 6.20 -13.42
CA LEU A 5 -9.77 7.18 -13.22
C LEU A 5 -9.64 8.41 -14.13
N GLY A 6 -8.41 8.86 -14.39
CA GLY A 6 -8.16 10.00 -15.29
C GLY A 6 -8.57 9.73 -16.74
N GLU A 7 -8.37 8.51 -17.24
CA GLU A 7 -8.76 8.12 -18.60
C GLU A 7 -10.29 7.91 -18.72
N LEU A 8 -10.93 7.50 -17.63
CA LEU A 8 -12.38 7.33 -17.58
C LEU A 8 -13.14 8.65 -17.82
N ILE A 9 -12.59 9.76 -17.34
CA ILE A 9 -13.19 11.09 -17.54
C ILE A 9 -13.30 11.41 -19.03
N GLU A 10 -12.22 11.18 -19.79
CA GLU A 10 -12.19 11.46 -21.22
C GLU A 10 -13.09 10.49 -22.01
N TRP A 11 -13.17 9.23 -21.56
CA TRP A 11 -14.10 8.26 -22.14
C TRP A 11 -15.57 8.68 -21.98
N VAL A 12 -15.99 9.09 -20.77
CA VAL A 12 -17.38 9.54 -20.53
C VAL A 12 -17.71 10.80 -21.32
N LYS A 13 -16.75 11.73 -21.44
CA LYS A 13 -16.94 12.97 -22.22
C LYS A 13 -17.03 12.72 -23.73
N SER A 14 -16.53 11.59 -24.22
CA SER A 14 -16.51 11.29 -25.66
C SER A 14 -17.87 10.94 -26.25
N ASP A 15 -18.88 10.68 -25.42
CA ASP A 15 -20.24 10.35 -25.84
C ASP A 15 -21.28 10.98 -24.90
N ASP A 16 -22.01 11.97 -25.40
CA ASP A 16 -23.04 12.70 -24.66
C ASP A 16 -24.16 11.80 -24.10
N ASN A 17 -24.41 10.63 -24.70
CA ASN A 17 -25.42 9.72 -24.18
C ASN A 17 -25.01 9.07 -22.86
N GLN A 18 -23.71 8.93 -22.60
CA GLN A 18 -23.19 8.36 -21.35
C GLN A 18 -23.36 9.29 -20.15
N GLN A 19 -23.65 10.57 -20.39
CA GLN A 19 -23.86 11.58 -19.35
C GLN A 19 -25.35 11.72 -18.94
N ARG A 20 -26.27 11.05 -19.64
CA ARG A 20 -27.72 11.23 -19.48
C ARG A 20 -28.41 10.14 -18.66
N GLY A 21 -27.66 9.31 -17.93
CA GLY A 21 -28.18 8.20 -17.12
C GLY A 21 -27.36 7.91 -15.86
N GLU A 22 -27.74 6.86 -15.14
CA GLU A 22 -26.99 6.36 -13.98
C GLU A 22 -25.86 5.43 -14.41
N MET A 23 -24.72 5.48 -13.71
CA MET A 23 -23.59 4.57 -13.95
C MET A 23 -23.11 3.91 -12.66
N VAL A 24 -22.60 2.67 -12.78
CA VAL A 24 -21.96 1.95 -11.68
C VAL A 24 -20.46 1.92 -11.91
N LEU A 25 -19.69 2.46 -10.96
CA LEU A 25 -18.23 2.45 -10.97
C LEU A 25 -17.70 1.40 -9.98
N LEU A 26 -16.91 0.46 -10.49
CA LEU A 26 -16.18 -0.52 -9.69
C LEU A 26 -14.75 -0.01 -9.45
N ILE A 27 -14.53 0.59 -8.28
CA ILE A 27 -13.22 1.11 -7.89
C ILE A 27 -12.47 0.01 -7.14
N HIS A 28 -11.33 -0.40 -7.69
CA HIS A 28 -10.40 -1.25 -6.96
C HIS A 28 -9.63 -0.38 -5.97
N GLY A 29 -9.41 -0.89 -4.74
CA GLY A 29 -8.54 -0.21 -3.79
C GLY A 29 -7.15 0.00 -4.38
N HIS A 30 -6.57 1.19 -4.11
CA HIS A 30 -5.19 1.49 -4.51
C HIS A 30 -4.27 0.43 -3.90
N ARG A 31 -3.54 -0.27 -4.76
CA ARG A 31 -2.41 -1.10 -4.36
C ARG A 31 -1.21 -0.43 -4.99
N ASP A 32 -0.31 0.07 -4.16
CA ASP A 32 0.99 0.50 -4.67
C ASP A 32 1.55 -0.65 -5.51
N SER A 33 1.91 -0.31 -6.73
CA SER A 33 2.69 -1.18 -7.60
C SER A 33 3.84 -1.71 -6.79
N THR A 34 4.06 -3.03 -6.88
CA THR A 34 5.15 -3.76 -6.24
C THR A 34 6.50 -3.18 -6.64
N GLU A 35 6.89 -2.06 -6.05
CA GLU A 35 8.27 -1.81 -5.75
C GLU A 35 8.61 -2.73 -4.57
N ASP A 36 9.82 -3.29 -4.56
CA ASP A 36 10.37 -4.12 -3.48
C ASP A 36 10.48 -3.40 -2.11
N THR A 37 9.80 -2.27 -1.99
CA THR A 37 9.67 -1.43 -0.81
C THR A 37 8.67 -2.01 0.18
N LEU A 38 9.07 -2.05 1.44
CA LEU A 38 8.19 -2.43 2.54
C LEU A 38 7.02 -1.43 2.64
N PRO A 39 5.78 -1.89 2.91
CA PRO A 39 4.66 -1.00 3.13
C PRO A 39 4.95 0.04 4.21
N ASP A 40 4.56 1.29 3.99
CA ASP A 40 4.76 2.40 4.94
C ASP A 40 4.16 2.13 6.31
N GLU A 41 3.02 1.43 6.37
CA GLU A 41 2.42 1.03 7.63
C GLU A 41 3.28 0.01 8.39
N ALA A 42 3.96 -0.89 7.67
CA ALA A 42 4.83 -1.90 8.28
C ALA A 42 6.10 -1.26 8.86
N THR A 43 6.70 -0.31 8.14
CA THR A 43 7.88 0.44 8.62
C THR A 43 7.54 1.37 9.77
N ARG A 44 6.38 2.05 9.73
CA ARG A 44 5.85 2.85 10.83
C ARG A 44 5.63 2.01 12.09
N THR A 45 4.97 0.86 11.95
CA THR A 45 4.71 -0.05 13.08
C THR A 45 6.01 -0.57 13.68
N LEU A 46 6.98 -0.95 12.84
CA LEU A 46 8.31 -1.33 13.30
C LEU A 46 8.99 -0.22 14.13
N GLY A 47 8.93 1.03 13.66
CA GLY A 47 9.49 2.18 14.37
C GLY A 47 8.84 2.42 15.74
N ILE A 48 7.53 2.19 15.87
CA ILE A 48 6.83 2.28 17.16
C ILE A 48 7.26 1.14 18.09
N LEU A 49 7.24 -0.11 17.61
CA LEU A 49 7.58 -1.29 18.41
C LEU A 49 9.04 -1.25 18.91
N THR A 50 9.96 -0.71 18.12
CA THR A 50 11.39 -0.64 18.48
C THR A 50 11.66 0.32 19.65
N LYS A 51 10.71 1.20 20.00
CA LYS A 51 10.81 2.05 21.21
C LYS A 51 10.70 1.24 22.51
N GLU A 52 9.94 0.15 22.48
CA GLU A 52 9.61 -0.66 23.67
C GLU A 52 10.26 -2.05 23.63
N LEU A 53 10.70 -2.51 22.45
CA LEU A 53 11.19 -3.86 22.22
C LEU A 53 12.51 -3.84 21.44
N PRO A 54 13.39 -4.84 21.66
CA PRO A 54 14.57 -5.02 20.81
C PRO A 54 14.18 -5.19 19.34
N LEU A 55 14.94 -4.59 18.42
CA LEU A 55 14.67 -4.57 16.98
C LEU A 55 14.30 -5.94 16.39
N LYS A 56 14.99 -7.00 16.82
CA LYS A 56 14.73 -8.38 16.36
C LYS A 56 13.31 -8.86 16.71
N LYS A 57 12.78 -8.48 17.88
CA LYS A 57 11.40 -8.80 18.30
C LYS A 57 10.40 -7.89 17.60
N ALA A 58 10.68 -6.59 17.52
CA ALA A 58 9.83 -5.63 16.81
C ALA A 58 9.64 -6.02 15.33
N ALA A 59 10.72 -6.41 14.63
CA ALA A 59 10.66 -6.88 13.24
C ALA A 59 9.90 -8.19 13.06
N ALA A 60 9.94 -9.10 14.04
CA ALA A 60 9.17 -10.34 13.99
C ALA A 60 7.66 -10.08 14.11
N LEU A 61 7.26 -9.23 15.05
CA LEU A 61 5.85 -8.87 15.27
C LEU A 61 5.28 -8.08 14.09
N ALA A 62 6.01 -7.08 13.58
CA ALA A 62 5.58 -6.34 12.39
C ALA A 62 5.46 -7.26 11.16
N ALA A 63 6.37 -8.22 10.99
CA ALA A 63 6.28 -9.19 9.91
C ALA A 63 5.02 -10.07 10.00
N GLU A 64 4.63 -10.47 11.21
CA GLU A 64 3.43 -11.26 11.45
C GLU A 64 2.14 -10.46 11.18
N ILE A 65 2.06 -9.21 11.66
CA ILE A 65 0.90 -8.33 11.46
C ILE A 65 0.63 -8.08 9.97
N TYR A 66 1.68 -7.83 9.19
CA TYR A 66 1.57 -7.43 7.79
C TYR A 66 1.82 -8.58 6.81
N SER A 67 2.00 -9.82 7.29
CA SER A 67 2.35 -10.99 6.47
C SER A 67 3.57 -10.77 5.56
N LEU A 68 4.62 -10.14 6.12
CA LEU A 68 5.88 -9.82 5.44
C LEU A 68 7.02 -10.74 5.89
N LYS A 69 8.14 -10.71 5.18
CA LYS A 69 9.37 -11.42 5.60
C LYS A 69 10.06 -10.65 6.71
N LYS A 70 10.22 -11.28 7.89
CA LYS A 70 11.00 -10.73 9.03
C LYS A 70 12.36 -10.18 8.62
N ASN A 71 13.07 -10.86 7.73
CA ASN A 71 14.41 -10.45 7.31
C ASN A 71 14.40 -9.11 6.57
N ALA A 72 13.36 -8.82 5.80
CA ALA A 72 13.23 -7.55 5.10
C ALA A 72 13.03 -6.40 6.09
N LEU A 73 12.09 -6.55 7.03
CA LEU A 73 11.83 -5.57 8.10
C LEU A 73 13.04 -5.37 9.02
N TYR A 74 13.75 -6.46 9.38
CA TYR A 74 14.94 -6.39 10.21
C TYR A 74 16.08 -5.63 9.52
N LYS A 75 16.33 -5.93 8.24
CA LYS A 75 17.35 -5.22 7.45
C LYS A 75 17.01 -3.74 7.32
N TRP A 76 15.78 -3.42 6.97
CA TRP A 76 15.31 -2.04 6.90
C TRP A 76 15.48 -1.30 8.23
N GLY A 77 15.14 -1.95 9.34
CA GLY A 77 15.29 -1.35 10.67
C GLY A 77 16.76 -1.13 11.07
N LEU A 78 17.69 -1.99 10.67
CA LEU A 78 19.13 -1.76 10.88
C LEU A 78 19.64 -0.55 10.09
N GLU A 79 19.10 -0.32 8.89
CA GLU A 79 19.52 0.76 7.99
C GLU A 79 18.87 2.11 8.36
N ASN A 80 17.68 2.11 8.98
CA ASN A 80 16.86 3.32 9.16
C ASN A 80 16.52 3.66 10.63
N LEU A 81 16.71 2.75 11.58
CA LEU A 81 16.43 2.96 13.01
C LEU A 81 17.67 2.82 13.91
N GLY A 82 18.85 2.63 13.30
CA GLY A 82 20.15 2.58 13.97
C GLY A 82 20.66 3.94 14.42
#